data_AF-A0A530BNJ7-F1
#
_entry.id   AF-A0A530BNJ7-F1
#
_cell.length_a   1.000
_cell.length_b   1.000
_cell.length_c   1.000
_cell.angle_alpha   90.00
_cell.angle_beta   90.00
_cell.angle_gamma   90.00
#
_symmetry.space_group_name_H-M   'P 1'
#
loop_
_entity.id
_entity.type
_entity.pdbx_description
1 polymer ?
#
loop_
_entity_poly.entity_id
_entity_poly.type
_entity_poly.pdbx_seq_one_letter_code
_entity_poly.pdbx_strand_id
1 'polypeptide(L)'
;FRGEPVAVIGQEKGSDTASRLKHNFGSVRPEGYRKAVRLMELADRFKIPLLTLVDTAGAYPGVGAEERGQAEAIARSTSACLAL
;
A
#
# COMPACT_ATOMS: atom_id res chain seq x y z
N PHE A 1 17.34 6.03 -7.35
CA PHE A 1 17.45 7.50 -7.34
C PHE A 1 18.91 7.91 -7.29
N ARG A 2 19.41 8.71 -8.24
CA ARG A 2 20.84 9.14 -8.29
C ARG A 2 21.88 8.01 -8.13
N GLY A 3 21.62 6.85 -8.74
CA GLY A 3 22.50 5.67 -8.66
C GLY A 3 22.20 4.71 -7.50
N GLU A 4 21.36 5.10 -6.54
CA GLU A 4 20.96 4.25 -5.42
C GLU A 4 19.64 3.50 -5.74
N PRO A 5 19.52 2.18 -5.47
CA PRO A 5 18.23 1.49 -5.57
C PRO A 5 17.25 2.03 -4.51
N VAL A 6 15.99 2.23 -4.87
CA VAL A 6 14.94 2.69 -3.94
C VAL A 6 13.66 1.91 -4.24
N ALA A 7 13.07 1.32 -3.22
CA ALA A 7 11.75 0.70 -3.31
C ALA A 7 10.69 1.79 -3.15
N VAL A 8 9.69 1.83 -4.04
CA VAL A 8 8.61 2.81 -3.99
C VAL A 8 7.28 2.09 -3.89
N ILE A 9 6.46 2.50 -2.92
CA ILE A 9 5.08 2.05 -2.78
C ILE A 9 4.15 3.26 -2.71
N GLY A 10 2.91 3.10 -3.15
CA GLY A 10 1.93 4.18 -3.12
C GLY A 10 0.56 3.71 -3.61
N GLN A 11 -0.43 4.55 -3.40
CA GLN A 11 -1.77 4.34 -3.94
C GLN A 11 -1.86 4.99 -5.32
N GLU A 12 -2.43 4.26 -6.28
CA GLU A 12 -2.72 4.79 -7.62
C GLU A 12 -4.19 5.18 -7.67
N LYS A 13 -4.48 6.48 -7.85
CA LYS A 13 -5.86 6.97 -7.94
C LYS A 13 -6.44 6.84 -9.33
N GLY A 14 -5.64 6.89 -10.39
CA GLY A 14 -6.10 7.12 -11.75
C GLY A 14 -6.23 8.61 -12.09
N SER A 15 -5.97 8.94 -13.35
CA SER A 15 -5.91 10.30 -13.89
C SER A 15 -7.22 10.75 -14.57
N ASP A 16 -8.13 9.83 -14.86
CA ASP A 16 -9.44 10.08 -15.48
C ASP A 16 -10.56 9.32 -14.74
N THR A 17 -11.81 9.54 -15.12
CA THR A 17 -12.96 8.90 -14.45
C THR A 17 -12.92 7.37 -14.56
N ALA A 18 -12.57 6.82 -15.72
CA ALA A 18 -12.58 5.38 -15.94
C ALA A 18 -11.48 4.68 -15.13
N SER A 19 -10.26 5.22 -15.14
CA SER A 19 -9.14 4.75 -14.33
C SER A 19 -9.42 4.91 -12.84
N ARG A 20 -10.03 6.03 -12.41
CA ARG A 20 -10.42 6.21 -11.01
C ARG A 20 -11.39 5.17 -10.52
N LEU A 21 -12.42 4.84 -11.31
CA LEU A 21 -13.34 3.76 -10.99
C LEU A 21 -12.61 2.41 -10.89
N LYS A 22 -11.74 2.10 -11.86
CA LYS A 22 -10.93 0.87 -11.86
C LYS A 22 -10.02 0.76 -10.62
N HIS A 23 -9.44 1.88 -10.20
CA HIS A 23 -8.50 1.95 -9.08
C HIS A 23 -9.17 2.22 -7.73
N ASN A 24 -10.50 2.15 -7.64
CA ASN A 24 -11.29 2.48 -6.44
C ASN A 24 -10.91 3.86 -5.86
N PHE A 25 -10.58 4.84 -6.72
CA PHE A 25 -10.15 6.18 -6.34
C PHE A 25 -8.94 6.19 -5.38
N GLY A 26 -8.07 5.18 -5.47
CA GLY A 26 -6.93 5.00 -4.58
C GLY A 26 -7.28 4.45 -3.18
N SER A 27 -8.53 4.02 -2.97
CA SER A 27 -8.95 3.40 -1.71
C SER A 27 -8.50 1.95 -1.65
N VAL A 28 -7.66 1.63 -0.67
CA VAL A 28 -6.93 0.37 -0.62
C VAL A 28 -7.78 -0.73 0.04
N ARG A 29 -7.80 -1.91 -0.56
CA ARG A 29 -8.40 -3.15 0.00
C ARG A 29 -7.34 -3.92 0.82
N PRO A 30 -7.71 -4.87 1.69
CA PRO A 30 -6.73 -5.54 2.57
C PRO A 30 -5.58 -6.20 1.80
N GLU A 31 -5.87 -6.71 0.59
CA GLU A 31 -4.85 -7.29 -0.30
C GLU A 31 -3.74 -6.30 -0.67
N GLY A 32 -4.10 -5.01 -0.83
CA GLY A 32 -3.15 -3.95 -1.15
C GLY A 32 -2.19 -3.66 0.00
N TYR A 33 -2.67 -3.66 1.24
CA TYR A 33 -1.82 -3.56 2.43
C TYR A 33 -0.89 -4.77 2.56
N ARG A 34 -1.39 -5.99 2.34
CA ARG A 34 -0.55 -7.21 2.34
C ARG A 34 0.51 -7.18 1.25
N LYS A 35 0.18 -6.64 0.07
CA LYS A 35 1.16 -6.40 -1.00
C LYS A 35 2.22 -5.38 -0.57
N ALA A 36 1.83 -4.31 0.13
CA ALA A 36 2.76 -3.30 0.64
C ALA A 36 3.72 -3.90 1.68
N VAL A 37 3.21 -4.67 2.65
CA VAL A 37 4.04 -5.39 3.65
C VAL A 37 5.08 -6.28 2.98
N ARG A 38 4.69 -7.06 1.96
CA ARG A 38 5.64 -7.89 1.20
C ARG A 38 6.77 -7.08 0.57
N LEU A 39 6.49 -5.87 0.08
CA LEU A 39 7.50 -4.98 -0.49
C LEU A 39 8.38 -4.32 0.59
N MET A 40 7.80 -4.00 1.75
CA MET A 40 8.55 -3.54 2.93
C MET A 40 9.57 -4.60 3.39
N GLU A 41 9.13 -5.84 3.58
CA GLU A 41 9.99 -6.97 3.97
C GLU A 41 11.09 -7.25 2.93
N LEU A 42 10.78 -7.09 1.64
CA LEU A 42 11.75 -7.23 0.57
C LEU A 42 12.81 -6.12 0.59
N ALA A 43 12.37 -4.88 0.79
CA ALA A 43 13.26 -3.72 0.88
C ALA A 43 14.22 -3.85 2.07
N ASP A 44 13.72 -4.27 3.24
CA ASP A 44 14.55 -4.51 4.42
C ASP A 44 15.59 -5.63 4.18
N ARG A 45 15.17 -6.76 3.59
CA ARG A 45 16.08 -7.88 3.28
C ARG A 45 17.30 -7.46 2.47
N PHE A 46 17.10 -6.55 1.52
CA PHE A 46 18.16 -6.05 0.64
C PHE A 46 18.76 -4.73 1.09
N LYS A 47 18.35 -4.21 2.26
CA LYS A 47 18.78 -2.91 2.79
C LYS A 47 18.61 -1.78 1.77
N ILE A 48 17.47 -1.80 1.08
CA ILE A 48 17.07 -0.80 0.10
C ILE A 48 16.17 0.24 0.79
N PRO A 49 16.43 1.54 0.64
CA PRO A 49 15.52 2.58 1.12
C PRO A 49 14.11 2.41 0.56
N LEU A 50 13.11 2.56 1.42
CA LEU A 50 11.70 2.52 1.04
C LEU A 50 11.09 3.93 1.08
N LEU A 51 10.47 4.35 -0.02
CA LEU A 51 9.68 5.57 -0.12
C LEU A 51 8.20 5.24 -0.30
N THR A 52 7.34 5.80 0.55
CA THR A 52 5.89 5.67 0.42
C THR A 52 5.27 6.99 -0.04
N LEU A 53 4.52 6.96 -1.13
CA LEU A 53 3.71 8.09 -1.60
C LEU A 53 2.27 7.88 -1.14
N VAL A 54 1.84 8.66 -0.15
CA VAL A 54 0.50 8.55 0.43
C VAL A 54 -0.45 9.45 -0.34
N ASP A 55 -1.32 8.85 -1.15
CA ASP A 55 -2.36 9.55 -1.89
C ASP A 55 -3.66 8.74 -1.91
N THR A 56 -4.35 8.73 -0.77
CA THR A 56 -5.60 7.98 -0.61
C THR A 56 -6.62 8.77 0.20
N ALA A 57 -7.90 8.62 -0.12
CA ALA A 57 -8.99 9.14 0.73
C ALA A 57 -9.21 8.27 1.98
N GLY A 58 -8.67 7.06 2.00
CA GLY A 58 -8.81 6.11 3.09
C GLY A 58 -8.80 4.66 2.61
N ALA A 59 -8.81 3.74 3.57
CA ALA A 59 -9.07 2.33 3.28
C ALA A 59 -10.48 2.16 2.68
N TYR A 60 -10.64 1.23 1.74
CA TYR A 60 -11.93 0.96 1.12
C TYR A 60 -12.94 0.40 2.15
N PRO A 61 -14.06 1.10 2.44
CA PRO A 61 -15.00 0.70 3.49
C PRO A 61 -16.13 -0.17 2.91
N GLY A 62 -15.85 -1.44 2.65
CA GLY A 62 -16.84 -2.36 2.06
C GLY A 62 -16.86 -3.72 2.74
N VAL A 63 -18.00 -4.40 2.69
CA VAL A 63 -18.25 -5.70 3.35
C VAL A 63 -17.14 -6.71 3.02
N GLY A 64 -16.81 -6.89 1.74
CA GLY A 64 -15.75 -7.82 1.37
C GLY A 64 -14.36 -7.42 1.86
N ALA A 65 -14.09 -6.12 2.10
CA ALA A 65 -12.83 -5.70 2.72
C ALA A 65 -12.80 -6.09 4.21
N GLU A 66 -13.91 -5.93 4.92
CA GLU A 66 -14.03 -6.34 6.32
C GLU A 66 -13.90 -7.86 6.48
N GLU A 67 -14.62 -8.64 5.68
CA GLU A 67 -14.54 -10.11 5.65
C GLU A 67 -13.12 -10.63 5.41
N ARG A 68 -12.30 -9.85 4.68
CA ARG A 68 -10.91 -10.19 4.37
C ARG A 68 -9.91 -9.53 5.30
N GLY A 69 -10.35 -8.93 6.40
CA GLY A 69 -9.51 -8.39 7.46
C GLY A 69 -8.87 -7.05 7.13
N GLN A 70 -9.67 -6.04 6.75
CA GLN A 70 -9.18 -4.68 6.49
C GLN A 70 -8.42 -4.10 7.69
N ALA A 71 -8.99 -4.20 8.90
CA ALA A 71 -8.35 -3.71 10.13
C ALA A 71 -7.02 -4.43 10.43
N GLU A 72 -6.99 -5.77 10.31
CA GLU A 72 -5.77 -6.57 10.48
C GLU A 72 -4.69 -6.15 9.47
N ALA A 73 -5.06 -6.00 8.20
CA ALA A 73 -4.12 -5.66 7.15
C ALA A 73 -3.50 -4.27 7.36
N ILE A 74 -4.29 -3.30 7.82
CA ILE A 74 -3.79 -1.97 8.22
C ILE A 74 -2.85 -2.09 9.42
N ALA A 75 -3.28 -2.75 10.50
CA ALA A 75 -2.47 -2.92 11.71
C ALA A 75 -1.13 -3.61 11.43
N ARG A 76 -1.14 -4.68 10.62
CA ARG A 76 0.07 -5.38 10.20
C ARG A 76 0.96 -4.50 9.33
N SER A 77 0.39 -3.70 8.43
CA SER A 77 1.17 -2.75 7.64
C SER A 77 1.85 -1.69 8.49
N THR A 78 1.15 -1.15 9.49
CA THR A 78 1.74 -0.21 10.46
C THR A 78 2.86 -0.88 11.26
N SER A 79 2.63 -2.09 11.78
CA SER A 79 3.64 -2.84 12.51
C SER A 79 4.87 -3.14 11.67
N ALA A 80 4.71 -3.55 10.40
CA ALA A 80 5.82 -3.82 9.50
C ALA A 80 6.65 -2.56 9.23
N CYS A 81 5.98 -1.42 8.98
CA CYS A 81 6.67 -0.15 8.76
C CYS A 81 7.47 0.32 9.97
N LEU A 82 7.00 0.06 11.19
CA LEU A 82 7.71 0.42 12.43
C LEU A 82 8.91 -0.48 12.72
N ALA A 83 9.01 -1.64 12.05
CA ALA A 83 10.08 -2.62 12.24
C ALA A 83 11.18 -2.54 11.17
N LEU A 84 11.08 -1.61 10.21
CA LEU A 84 12.07 -1.36 9.16
C LEU A 84 13.33 -0.66 9.68
#